data_AF-A0A5E4HR72-F1
#
_entry.id   AF-A0A5E4HR72-F1
#
_cell.length_a   1.000
_cell.length_b   1.000
_cell.length_c   1.000
_cell.angle_alpha   90.00
_cell.angle_beta   90.00
_cell.angle_gamma   90.00
#
_symmetry.space_group_name_H-M   'P 1'
#
loop_
_entity.id
_entity.type
_entity.pdbx_description
1 polymer ?
#
loop_
_entity_poly.entity_id
_entity_poly.type
_entity_poly.pdbx_seq_one_letter_code
_entity_poly.pdbx_strand_id
1 'polypeptide(L)'
;MEGKKSLTLMVTVALFVFLAQSVLAITGTEAQSSATNAICNILNTLRNLLFLIAGGVAALVITMQGIKWAGSADDPGARKQAKSGIVNAIIGLVIVLLAVWVVLMVFSKGCNLTNP
;
A
#
# COMPACT_ATOMS: atom_id res chain seq x y z
N MET A 1 -1.12 8.61 21.12
CA MET A 1 -0.94 7.14 21.17
C MET A 1 -1.73 6.41 20.06
N GLU A 2 -2.38 7.13 19.14
CA GLU A 2 -3.26 6.53 18.12
C GLU A 2 -2.51 5.96 16.89
N GLY A 3 -1.34 6.51 16.54
CA GLY A 3 -0.53 5.98 15.42
C GLY A 3 -0.02 4.55 15.63
N LYS A 4 0.27 4.15 16.88
CA LYS A 4 0.67 2.77 17.21
C LYS A 4 -0.51 1.79 17.05
N LYS A 5 -1.72 2.20 17.40
CA LYS A 5 -2.94 1.38 17.25
C LYS A 5 -3.26 1.09 15.78
N SER A 6 -3.17 2.10 14.91
CA SER A 6 -3.42 1.93 13.47
C SER A 6 -2.40 0.99 12.82
N LEU A 7 -1.12 1.10 13.21
CA LEU A 7 -0.06 0.22 12.73
C LEU A 7 -0.27 -1.25 13.16
N THR A 8 -0.64 -1.48 14.42
CA THR A 8 -0.93 -2.84 14.92
C THR A 8 -2.14 -3.44 14.22
N LEU A 9 -3.17 -2.63 13.94
CA LEU A 9 -4.40 -3.07 13.26
C LEU A 9 -4.13 -3.48 11.80
N MET A 10 -3.23 -2.79 11.10
CA MET A 10 -2.85 -3.18 9.74
C MET A 10 -1.97 -4.43 9.71
N VAL A 11 -1.08 -4.60 10.68
CA VAL A 11 -0.26 -5.82 10.79
C VAL A 11 -1.14 -7.04 11.08
N THR A 12 -2.13 -6.92 11.98
CA THR A 12 -3.05 -8.03 12.26
C THR A 12 -3.97 -8.32 11.09
N VAL A 13 -4.47 -7.31 10.38
CA VAL A 13 -5.27 -7.51 9.15
C VAL A 13 -4.42 -8.17 8.06
N ALA A 14 -3.18 -7.74 7.84
CA ALA A 14 -2.29 -8.36 6.86
C ALA A 14 -1.99 -9.83 7.19
N LEU A 15 -1.75 -10.14 8.46
CA LEU A 15 -1.52 -11.52 8.93
C LEU A 15 -2.78 -12.39 8.75
N PHE A 16 -3.95 -11.84 9.06
CA PHE A 16 -5.23 -12.52 8.91
C PHE A 16 -5.57 -12.79 7.45
N VAL A 17 -5.36 -11.80 6.58
CA VAL A 17 -5.48 -11.96 5.13
C VAL A 17 -4.52 -13.04 4.65
N PHE A 18 -3.26 -13.04 5.10
CA PHE A 18 -2.26 -14.05 4.72
C PHE A 18 -2.68 -15.49 5.02
N LEU A 19 -3.30 -15.71 6.19
CA LEU A 19 -3.84 -17.01 6.56
C LEU A 19 -5.08 -17.39 5.72
N ALA A 20 -5.94 -16.42 5.38
CA ALA A 20 -7.16 -16.65 4.61
C ALA A 20 -6.91 -17.03 3.13
N GLN A 21 -5.79 -16.61 2.52
CA GLN A 21 -5.48 -16.90 1.12
C GLN A 21 -5.29 -18.40 0.84
N SER A 22 -4.96 -19.19 1.87
CA SER A 22 -4.85 -20.64 1.77
C SER A 22 -6.19 -21.34 1.43
N VAL A 23 -7.32 -20.72 1.78
CA VAL A 23 -8.67 -21.31 1.60
C VAL A 23 -9.25 -21.03 0.21
N LEU A 24 -8.85 -19.95 -0.46
CA LEU A 24 -9.36 -19.53 -1.78
C LEU A 24 -8.76 -20.33 -2.97
N ALA A 25 -7.89 -21.31 -2.71
CA ALA A 25 -7.09 -21.99 -3.71
C ALA A 25 -7.80 -23.08 -4.55
N ILE A 26 -9.08 -23.42 -4.27
CA ILE A 26 -9.65 -24.73 -4.64
C ILE A 26 -10.62 -24.72 -5.85
N THR A 27 -11.08 -23.58 -6.37
CA THR A 27 -12.05 -23.60 -7.49
C THR A 27 -11.44 -23.05 -8.79
N GLY A 28 -10.79 -23.91 -9.57
CA GLY A 28 -10.39 -23.62 -10.94
C GLY A 28 -11.39 -24.20 -11.94
N THR A 29 -12.15 -23.34 -12.62
CA THR A 29 -12.92 -23.73 -13.81
C THR A 29 -12.25 -23.13 -15.06
N GLU A 30 -12.03 -24.00 -16.04
CA GLU A 30 -11.11 -23.80 -17.17
C GLU A 30 -11.67 -22.89 -18.28
N ALA A 31 -12.90 -22.39 -18.12
CA ALA A 31 -13.56 -21.49 -19.08
C ALA A 31 -13.18 -19.99 -18.93
N GLN A 32 -12.40 -19.65 -17.91
CA GLN A 32 -12.18 -18.26 -17.46
C GLN A 32 -10.90 -17.61 -18.00
N SER A 33 -10.24 -18.14 -19.03
CA SER A 33 -8.95 -17.59 -19.50
C SER A 33 -9.08 -16.24 -20.22
N SER A 34 -10.11 -16.05 -21.05
CA SER A 34 -10.30 -14.80 -21.82
C SER A 34 -10.80 -13.63 -20.97
N ALA A 35 -11.79 -13.88 -20.10
CA ALA A 35 -12.32 -12.85 -19.19
C ALA A 35 -11.29 -12.44 -18.14
N THR A 36 -10.50 -13.39 -17.63
CA THR A 36 -9.43 -13.10 -16.67
C THR A 36 -8.37 -12.18 -17.30
N ASN A 37 -7.96 -12.41 -18.55
CA ASN A 37 -6.99 -11.55 -19.23
C ASN A 37 -7.45 -10.10 -19.41
N ALA A 38 -8.74 -9.87 -19.73
CA ALA A 38 -9.27 -8.51 -19.85
C ALA A 38 -9.28 -7.78 -18.48
N ILE A 39 -9.72 -8.49 -17.44
CA ILE A 39 -9.72 -7.98 -16.05
C ILE A 39 -8.29 -7.71 -15.58
N CYS A 40 -7.34 -8.58 -15.91
CA CYS A 40 -5.92 -8.42 -15.62
C CYS A 40 -5.36 -7.12 -16.18
N ASN A 41 -5.68 -6.80 -17.43
CA ASN A 41 -5.11 -5.64 -18.10
C ASN A 41 -5.63 -4.33 -17.49
N ILE A 42 -6.92 -4.30 -17.15
CA ILE A 42 -7.55 -3.19 -16.43
C ILE A 42 -6.92 -3.05 -15.03
N LEU A 43 -6.80 -4.14 -14.28
CA LEU A 43 -6.16 -4.13 -12.97
C LEU A 43 -4.68 -3.71 -13.05
N ASN A 44 -3.97 -4.07 -14.12
CA ASN A 44 -2.59 -3.67 -14.34
C ASN A 44 -2.45 -2.16 -14.50
N THR A 45 -3.31 -1.60 -15.36
CA THR A 45 -3.40 -0.16 -15.62
C THR A 45 -3.79 0.60 -14.36
N LEU A 46 -4.83 0.14 -13.66
CA LEU A 46 -5.30 0.76 -12.42
C LEU A 46 -4.25 0.69 -11.32
N ARG A 47 -3.56 -0.44 -11.17
CA ARG A 47 -2.46 -0.59 -10.20
C ARG A 47 -1.37 0.42 -10.50
N ASN A 48 -0.86 0.44 -11.72
CA ASN A 48 0.22 1.36 -12.10
C ASN A 48 -0.16 2.82 -11.83
N LEU A 49 -1.39 3.21 -12.19
CA LEU A 49 -1.90 4.56 -11.94
C LEU A 49 -2.01 4.87 -10.44
N LEU A 50 -2.50 3.93 -9.63
CA LEU A 50 -2.57 4.09 -8.18
C LEU A 50 -1.18 4.24 -7.54
N PHE A 51 -0.19 3.46 -7.99
CA PHE A 51 1.19 3.56 -7.50
C PHE A 51 1.81 4.91 -7.83
N LEU A 52 1.58 5.40 -9.06
CA LEU A 52 2.10 6.69 -9.52
C LEU A 52 1.52 7.83 -8.67
N ILE A 53 0.21 7.82 -8.42
CA ILE A 53 -0.47 8.83 -7.59
C ILE A 53 -0.04 8.69 -6.12
N ALA A 54 -0.02 7.48 -5.57
CA ALA A 54 0.35 7.24 -4.18
C ALA A 54 1.81 7.65 -3.90
N GLY A 55 2.74 7.31 -4.79
CA GLY A 55 4.13 7.74 -4.72
C GLY A 55 4.28 9.25 -4.82
N GLY A 56 3.55 9.89 -5.74
CA GLY A 56 3.55 11.35 -5.89
C GLY A 56 3.03 12.09 -4.65
N VAL A 57 1.89 11.65 -4.10
CA VAL A 57 1.32 12.23 -2.88
C VAL A 57 2.24 12.01 -1.68
N ALA A 58 2.82 10.82 -1.54
CA ALA A 58 3.78 10.53 -0.48
C ALA A 58 5.00 11.47 -0.56
N ALA A 59 5.56 11.66 -1.75
CA ALA A 59 6.68 12.58 -1.97
C ALA A 59 6.32 14.03 -1.59
N LEU A 60 5.14 14.52 -1.96
CA LEU A 60 4.67 15.86 -1.60
C LEU A 60 4.54 16.04 -0.08
N VAL A 61 3.91 15.08 0.60
CA VAL A 61 3.71 15.14 2.06
C VAL A 61 5.05 15.09 2.79
N ILE A 62 5.99 14.24 2.36
CA ILE A 62 7.33 14.16 2.95
C ILE A 62 8.07 15.50 2.77
N THR A 63 8.01 16.11 1.58
CA THR A 63 8.70 17.37 1.29
C THR A 63 8.15 18.52 2.14
N MET A 64 6.82 18.67 2.22
CA MET A 64 6.19 19.71 3.05
C MET A 64 6.53 19.56 4.54
N GLN A 65 6.49 18.33 5.05
CA GLN A 65 6.81 18.05 6.45
C GLN A 65 8.31 18.19 6.74
N GLY A 66 9.18 17.91 5.76
CA GLY A 66 10.62 18.08 5.85
C GLY A 66 11.03 19.55 5.97
N ILE A 67 10.46 20.43 5.14
CA ILE A 67 10.71 21.88 5.21
C ILE A 67 10.22 22.43 6.56
N LYS A 68 9.03 22.02 7.00
CA LYS A 68 8.48 22.41 8.30
C LYS A 68 9.39 21.96 9.45
N TRP A 69 9.97 20.77 9.39
CA TRP A 69 10.91 20.29 10.40
C TRP A 69 12.21 21.10 10.42
N ALA A 70 12.79 21.38 9.25
CA ALA A 70 14.04 22.12 9.10
C ALA A 70 13.93 23.60 9.54
N GLY A 71 12.79 24.25 9.27
CA GLY A 71 12.54 25.64 9.66
C GLY A 71 12.11 25.84 11.12
N SER A 72 11.77 24.79 11.86
CA SER A 72 11.24 24.89 13.24
C SER A 72 12.34 25.01 14.31
N ALA A 73 13.39 25.78 14.06
CA ALA A 73 14.65 25.81 14.83
C ALA A 73 14.51 26.07 16.34
N ASP A 74 13.43 26.69 16.83
CA ASP A 74 13.21 26.96 18.27
C ASP A 74 11.91 26.40 18.87
N ASP A 75 10.91 25.99 18.08
CA ASP A 75 9.63 25.48 18.61
C ASP A 75 9.63 23.93 18.70
N PRO A 76 9.70 23.34 19.91
CA PRO A 76 9.63 21.90 20.09
C PRO A 76 8.28 21.29 19.67
N GLY A 77 7.19 22.07 19.70
CA GLY A 77 5.86 21.64 19.28
C GLY A 77 5.79 21.41 17.77
N ALA A 78 6.27 22.37 16.99
CA ALA A 78 6.32 22.29 15.54
C ALA A 78 7.21 21.14 15.05
N ARG A 79 8.35 20.90 15.70
CA ARG A 79 9.24 19.75 15.42
C ARG A 79 8.58 18.40 15.69
N LYS A 80 7.87 18.27 16.80
CA LYS A 80 7.17 17.02 17.16
C LYS A 80 6.06 16.71 16.16
N GLN A 81 5.31 17.73 15.74
CA GLN A 81 4.25 17.60 14.74
C GLN A 81 4.81 17.22 13.36
N ALA A 82 5.91 17.86 12.94
CA ALA A 82 6.58 17.52 11.69
C ALA A 82 7.06 16.06 11.68
N LYS A 83 7.70 15.62 12.78
CA LYS A 83 8.16 14.23 12.95
C LYS A 83 7.02 13.21 12.88
N SER A 84 5.89 13.46 13.54
CA SER A 84 4.72 12.56 13.45
C SER A 84 4.14 12.50 12.04
N GLY A 85 4.12 13.61 11.30
CA GLY A 85 3.62 13.58 9.92
C GLY A 85 4.54 12.84 8.95
N ILE A 86 5.87 12.94 9.12
CA ILE A 86 6.84 12.13 8.36
C ILE A 86 6.63 10.65 8.64
N VAL A 87 6.51 10.27 9.92
CA VAL A 87 6.27 8.87 10.32
C VAL A 87 4.97 8.34 9.72
N ASN A 88 3.90 9.14 9.72
CA ASN A 88 2.62 8.74 9.13
C ASN A 88 2.72 8.58 7.59
N ALA A 89 3.46 9.47 6.91
CA ALA A 89 3.70 9.35 5.47
C ALA A 89 4.49 8.08 5.12
N ILE A 90 5.50 7.74 5.92
CA ILE A 90 6.28 6.51 5.76
C ILE A 90 5.40 5.28 5.99
N ILE A 91 4.55 5.28 7.03
CA ILE A 91 3.61 4.19 7.28
C ILE A 91 2.68 3.99 6.08
N GLY A 92 2.14 5.08 5.51
CA GLY A 92 1.36 5.05 4.26
C GLY A 92 2.10 4.37 3.11
N LEU A 93 3.37 4.74 2.90
CA LEU A 93 4.22 4.14 1.87
C LEU A 93 4.43 2.64 2.11
N VAL A 94 4.69 2.23 3.35
CA VAL A 94 4.87 0.83 3.73
C VAL A 94 3.60 0.02 3.46
N ILE A 95 2.42 0.56 3.76
CA ILE A 95 1.14 -0.11 3.49
C ILE A 95 0.95 -0.35 1.99
N VAL A 96 1.26 0.65 1.16
CA VAL A 96 1.15 0.54 -0.30
C VAL A 96 2.08 -0.55 -0.85
N LEU A 97 3.30 -0.65 -0.31
CA LEU A 97 4.24 -1.72 -0.66
C LEU A 97 3.75 -3.10 -0.21
N LEU A 98 3.17 -3.22 0.99
CA LEU A 98 2.57 -4.47 1.48
C LEU A 98 1.33 -4.87 0.68
N ALA A 99 0.55 -3.91 0.18
CA ALA A 99 -0.60 -4.19 -0.67
C ALA A 99 -0.20 -4.87 -1.98
N VAL A 100 0.96 -4.53 -2.57
CA VAL A 100 1.48 -5.26 -3.76
C VAL A 100 1.63 -6.73 -3.46
N TRP A 101 2.22 -7.04 -2.31
CA TRP A 101 2.48 -8.40 -1.86
C TRP A 101 1.18 -9.20 -1.70
N VAL A 102 0.17 -8.59 -1.08
CA VAL A 102 -1.15 -9.23 -0.92
C VAL A 102 -1.85 -9.43 -2.27
N VAL A 103 -1.85 -8.42 -3.14
CA VAL A 103 -2.45 -8.50 -4.48
C VAL A 103 -1.77 -9.61 -5.30
N LEU A 104 -0.45 -9.64 -5.36
CA LEU A 104 0.27 -10.70 -6.07
C LEU A 104 -0.07 -12.09 -5.54
N MET A 105 -0.21 -12.24 -4.23
CA MET A 105 -0.49 -13.53 -3.61
C MET A 105 -1.93 -14.01 -3.86
N VAL A 106 -2.91 -13.11 -3.87
CA VAL A 106 -4.32 -13.45 -4.22
C VAL A 106 -4.47 -13.75 -5.71
N PHE A 107 -3.78 -13.00 -6.58
CA PHE A 107 -3.95 -13.11 -8.04
C PHE A 107 -2.98 -14.06 -8.74
N SER A 108 -1.99 -14.63 -8.02
CA SER A 108 -0.96 -15.55 -8.55
C SER A 108 -1.53 -16.79 -9.25
N LYS A 109 -2.81 -17.12 -9.05
CA LYS A 109 -3.48 -18.28 -9.67
C LYS A 109 -4.04 -18.03 -11.08
N GLY A 110 -4.17 -16.79 -11.54
CA GLY A 110 -4.80 -16.52 -12.84
C GLY A 110 -4.35 -15.25 -13.58
N CYS A 111 -3.57 -14.37 -12.94
CA CYS A 111 -3.28 -13.05 -13.48
C CYS A 111 -1.86 -12.59 -13.16
N ASN A 112 -0.99 -12.50 -14.16
CA ASN A 112 0.38 -12.04 -13.99
C ASN A 112 0.45 -10.50 -14.07
N LEU A 113 0.19 -9.85 -12.94
CA LEU A 113 0.23 -8.41 -12.75
C LEU A 113 1.66 -7.82 -12.74
N THR A 114 2.70 -8.56 -13.17
CA THR A 114 4.09 -8.07 -13.15
C THR A 114 4.62 -7.65 -14.53
N ASN A 115 3.83 -7.79 -15.59
CA ASN A 115 4.21 -7.35 -16.94
C ASN A 115 3.61 -5.94 -17.17
N PRO A 116 4.41 -4.90 -17.49
CA PRO A 116 3.88 -3.56 -17.77
C PRO A 116 2.87 -3.56 -18.92
#